data_AF-A0A9P7WRB9-F1
#
_entry.id   AF-A0A9P7WRB9-F1
#
_cell.length_a   1.000
_cell.length_b   1.000
_cell.length_c   1.000
_cell.angle_alpha   90.00
_cell.angle_beta   90.00
_cell.angle_gamma   90.00
#
_symmetry.space_group_name_H-M   'P 1'
#
loop_
_entity.id
_entity.type
_entity.pdbx_description
1 polymer ?
#
loop_
_entity_poly.entity_id
_entity_poly.type
_entity_poly.pdbx_seq_one_letter_code
_entity_poly.pdbx_strand_id
1 'polypeptide(L)' 'MYNTGSIYNAASPALLEVLEFRGGPNEDVTRFLAAIKRVAVSQGRHLDDEWTVSYTESCLGGDAMRWFDEIGPDTATD' A
#
# COMPACT_ATOMS: atom_id res chain seq x y z
N MET A 1 2.33 -6.77 -36.47
CA MET A 1 1.18 -7.37 -35.77
C MET A 1 1.74 -8.30 -34.72
N TYR A 2 1.70 -7.95 -33.43
CA TYR A 2 2.10 -8.88 -32.36
C TYR A 2 0.84 -9.33 -31.62
N ASN A 3 0.57 -10.63 -31.72
CA ASN A 3 -0.40 -11.35 -30.93
C ASN A 3 0.36 -12.02 -29.77
N THR A 4 0.05 -11.64 -28.53
CA THR A 4 0.53 -12.27 -27.29
C THR A 4 -0.65 -12.19 -26.33
N GLY A 5 -1.41 -13.26 -26.08
CA GLY A 5 -0.94 -14.48 -25.46
C GLY A 5 -1.57 -14.54 -24.06
N SER A 6 -2.77 -15.12 -23.99
CA SER A 6 -3.48 -15.42 -22.74
C SER A 6 -2.64 -16.33 -21.85
N ILE A 7 -2.23 -15.87 -20.66
CA ILE A 7 -1.50 -16.69 -19.68
C ILE A 7 -2.01 -16.61 -18.24
N TYR A 8 -3.16 -16.01 -17.97
CA TYR A 8 -3.69 -16.03 -16.61
C TYR A 8 -4.68 -17.19 -16.42
N ASN A 9 -4.17 -18.43 -16.47
CA ASN A 9 -4.90 -19.64 -16.06
C ASN A 9 -4.34 -20.17 -14.74
N ALA A 10 -5.24 -20.21 -13.75
CA ALA A 10 -5.29 -21.06 -12.54
C ALA A 10 -4.02 -21.21 -11.66
N ALA A 11 -4.19 -20.78 -10.40
CA ALA A 11 -3.35 -21.04 -9.21
C ALA A 11 -2.13 -20.12 -9.00
N SER A 12 -2.38 -18.86 -8.64
CA SER A 12 -1.45 -18.09 -7.80
C SER A 12 -1.99 -18.12 -6.36
N PRO A 13 -1.35 -18.82 -5.41
CA PRO A 13 -1.80 -18.85 -4.02
C PRO A 13 -1.56 -17.45 -3.46
N ALA A 14 -2.64 -16.67 -3.29
CA ALA A 14 -2.60 -15.30 -2.81
C ALA A 14 -1.49 -14.47 -3.50
N LEU A 15 -1.82 -13.89 -4.66
CA LEU A 15 -1.30 -12.56 -4.93
C LEU A 15 -1.52 -11.79 -3.63
N LEU A 16 -0.46 -11.54 -2.86
CA LEU A 16 -0.36 -10.32 -2.09
C LEU A 16 -0.59 -9.27 -3.15
N GLU A 17 -1.85 -8.93 -3.37
CA GLU A 17 -2.27 -7.80 -4.18
C GLU A 17 -1.42 -6.69 -3.59
N VAL A 18 -0.39 -6.28 -4.34
CA VAL A 18 0.61 -5.35 -3.85
C VAL A 18 -0.23 -4.14 -3.47
N LEU A 19 -0.37 -3.92 -2.17
CA LEU A 19 -1.24 -2.88 -1.67
C LEU A 19 -0.56 -1.60 -2.12
N GLU A 20 -1.12 -0.93 -3.12
CA GLU A 20 -0.55 0.27 -3.69
C GLU A 20 -1.59 1.37 -3.54
N PHE A 21 -1.17 2.51 -2.98
CA PHE A 21 -1.96 3.71 -2.89
C PHE A 21 -1.21 4.85 -3.58
N ARG A 22 -1.81 5.40 -4.64
CA ARG A 22 -1.19 6.48 -5.43
C ARG A 22 -1.72 7.87 -5.07
N GLY A 23 -2.80 7.96 -4.30
CA GLY A 23 -3.45 9.23 -3.94
C GLY A 23 -4.39 9.78 -5.01
N GLY A 24 -4.84 8.95 -5.95
CA GLY A 24 -5.72 9.36 -7.04
C GLY A 24 -7.15 9.70 -6.58
N PRO A 25 -7.91 10.51 -7.34
CA PRO A 25 -9.25 10.98 -6.96
C PRO A 25 -10.31 9.86 -6.85
N ASN A 26 -10.03 8.68 -7.39
CA ASN A 26 -10.89 7.50 -7.30
C ASN A 26 -10.37 6.46 -6.29
N GLU A 27 -9.26 6.72 -5.61
CA GLU A 27 -8.69 5.82 -4.61
C GLU A 27 -9.27 6.13 -3.23
N ASP A 28 -9.73 5.08 -2.55
CA ASP A 28 -10.31 5.19 -1.21
C ASP A 28 -9.25 4.92 -0.14
N VAL A 29 -8.78 6.01 0.47
CA VAL A 29 -7.79 5.97 1.58
C VAL A 29 -8.28 5.13 2.77
N THR A 30 -9.59 5.12 3.04
CA THR A 30 -10.16 4.35 4.16
C THR A 30 -10.08 2.86 3.87
N ARG A 31 -10.35 2.45 2.63
CA ARG A 31 -10.18 1.07 2.18
C ARG A 31 -8.72 0.63 2.27
N PHE A 32 -7.79 1.50 1.88
CA PHE A 32 -6.35 1.26 1.97
C PHE A 32 -5.88 1.05 3.42
N LEU A 33 -6.23 1.96 4.34
CA LEU A 33 -5.89 1.83 5.76
C LEU A 33 -6.52 0.59 6.41
N ALA A 34 -7.76 0.25 6.02
CA ALA A 34 -8.40 -0.98 6.50
C ALA A 34 -7.67 -2.24 6.05
N ALA A 35 -7.09 -2.23 4.83
CA ALA A 35 -6.28 -3.34 4.34
C ALA A 35 -4.95 -3.45 5.12
N ILE A 36 -4.25 -2.34 5.37
CA ILE A 36 -3.03 -2.34 6.21
C ILE A 36 -3.32 -2.93 7.59
N LYS A 37 -4.39 -2.49 8.25
CA LYS A 37 -4.78 -3.00 9.57
C LYS A 37 -5.05 -4.50 9.56
N ARG A 38 -5.68 -5.03 8.51
CA ARG A 38 -5.90 -6.48 8.36
C ARG A 38 -4.59 -7.25 8.22
N VAL A 39 -3.64 -6.72 7.43
CA VAL A 39 -2.31 -7.32 7.31
C VAL A 39 -1.58 -7.30 8.66
N ALA A 40 -1.58 -6.15 9.35
CA ALA A 40 -0.95 -6.01 10.67
C ALA A 40 -1.52 -7.01 11.69
N VAL A 41 -2.86 -7.16 11.74
CA VAL A 41 -3.52 -8.16 12.60
C VAL A 41 -3.13 -9.59 12.20
N SER A 42 -3.11 -9.91 10.90
CA SER A 42 -2.76 -11.25 10.42
C SER A 42 -1.33 -11.66 10.76
N GLN A 43 -0.41 -10.68 10.85
CA GLN A 43 0.98 -10.90 11.20
C GLN A 43 1.27 -10.75 12.70
N GLY A 44 0.25 -10.45 13.52
CA GLY A 44 0.42 -10.20 14.95
C GLY A 44 1.12 -8.86 15.28
N ARG A 45 1.22 -7.94 14.31
CA ARG A 45 1.93 -6.66 14.39
C ARG A 45 0.99 -5.45 14.57
N HIS A 46 -0.27 -5.69 14.94
CA HIS A 46 -1.31 -4.65 15.08
C HIS A 46 -1.04 -3.54 16.12
N LEU A 47 -0.04 -3.70 17.00
CA LEU A 47 0.41 -2.71 17.97
C LEU A 47 1.82 -2.20 17.68
N ASP A 48 2.41 -2.65 16.57
CA ASP A 48 3.75 -2.26 16.16
C ASP A 48 3.61 -1.07 15.20
N ASP A 49 3.61 0.12 15.78
CA ASP A 49 3.41 1.37 15.05
C ASP A 49 4.55 1.62 14.06
N GLU A 50 5.80 1.30 14.43
CA GLU A 50 6.96 1.41 13.52
C GLU A 50 6.80 0.48 12.32
N TRP A 51 6.43 -0.79 12.56
CA TRP A 51 6.17 -1.73 11.49
C TRP A 51 5.01 -1.28 10.59
N THR A 52 3.96 -0.72 11.18
CA THR A 52 2.79 -0.23 10.44
C THR A 52 3.16 0.96 9.56
N VAL A 53 3.98 1.89 10.06
CA VAL A 53 4.51 3.02 9.29
C VAL A 53 5.36 2.52 8.13
N SER A 54 6.38 1.69 8.39
CA SER A 54 7.25 1.15 7.32
C SER A 54 6.48 0.34 6.28
N TYR A 55 5.48 -0.43 6.71
CA TYR A 55 4.64 -1.18 5.78
C TYR A 55 3.75 -0.24 4.94
N THR A 56 3.15 0.78 5.56
CA THR A 56 2.34 1.78 4.87
C THR A 56 3.17 2.53 3.84
N GLU A 57 4.37 2.99 4.20
CA GLU A 57 5.34 3.64 3.30
C GLU A 57 5.67 2.77 2.09
N SER A 58 5.93 1.48 2.32
CA SER A 58 6.22 0.52 1.23
C SER A 58 5.05 0.32 0.26
N CYS A 59 3.83 0.69 0.67
CA CYS A 59 2.61 0.61 -0.12
C CYS A 59 2.28 1.93 -0.84
N LEU A 60 3.02 3.02 -0.58
CA LEU A 60 2.81 4.29 -1.27
C LEU A 60 3.49 4.26 -2.63
N GLY A 61 2.80 4.81 -3.63
CA GLY A 61 3.35 5.04 -4.97
C GLY A 61 2.90 6.40 -5.50
N GLY A 62 3.42 6.79 -6.67
CA GLY A 62 2.96 7.97 -7.40
C GLY A 62 2.93 9.26 -6.56
N ASP A 63 1.81 9.98 -6.61
CA ASP A 63 1.64 11.27 -5.95
C ASP A 63 1.60 11.15 -4.41
N ALA A 64 1.11 10.03 -3.87
CA ALA A 64 1.10 9.78 -2.43
C ALA A 64 2.51 9.62 -1.85
N MET A 65 3.40 8.91 -2.55
CA MET A 65 4.80 8.79 -2.14
C MET A 65 5.54 10.13 -2.24
N ARG A 66 5.24 10.91 -3.29
CA ARG A 66 5.79 12.26 -3.46
C ARG A 66 5.37 13.19 -2.32
N TRP A 67 4.08 13.17 -1.96
CA TRP A 67 3.58 13.95 -0.83
C TRP A 67 4.24 13.52 0.48
N PHE A 68 4.41 12.21 0.70
CA PHE A 68 5.07 11.69 1.90
C PHE A 68 6.54 12.16 2.03
N ASP A 69 7.29 12.15 0.92
CA ASP A 69 8.67 12.64 0.86
C ASP A 69 8.75 14.16 1.07
N GLU A 70 7.79 14.92 0.52
CA GLU A 70 7.71 16.38 0.63
C GLU A 70 7.37 16.86 2.06
N ILE A 71 6.72 16.04 2.90
CA ILE A 71 6.37 16.40 4.29
C ILE A 71 7.59 16.38 5.21
N GLY A 72 8.58 15.51 4.95
CA GLY A 72 9.77 15.38 5.77
C GLY A 72 9.53 15.24 7.29
N PRO A 73 10.59 15.10 8.10
CA PRO A 73 10.46 15.04 9.57
C PRO A 73 10.04 16.38 10.20
N ASP A 74 9.85 17.44 9.43
CA ASP A 74 9.61 18.82 9.93
C ASP A 74 8.13 19.13 10.18
N THR A 75 7.22 18.18 9.96
CA THR A 75 5.77 18.40 10.18
C THR A 75 5.25 17.75 11.46
N ALA A 76 6.14 17.45 12.41
CA ALA A 76 5.80 17.20 13.81
C ALA A 76 5.87 18.51 14.64
N THR A 77 5.22 19.58 14.18
CA THR A 77 5.00 20.77 15.02
C THR A 77 3.78 21.58 14.54
N ASP A 78 2.61 21.28 15.13
CA ASP A 78 1.79 22.19 15.97
C ASP A 78 0.69 21.37 16.66
#